data_AF-A0A6M0ETL5-F1
#
_entry.id   AF-A0A6M0ETL5-F1
#
_cell.length_a   1.000
_cell.length_b   1.000
_cell.length_c   1.000
_cell.angle_alpha   90.00
_cell.angle_beta   90.00
_cell.angle_gamma   90.00
#
_symmetry.space_group_name_H-M   'P 1'
#
loop_
_entity.id
_entity.type
_entity.pdbx_description
1 polymer ?
#
loop_
_entity_poly.entity_id
_entity_poly.type
_entity_poly.pdbx_seq_one_letter_code
_entity_poly.pdbx_strand_id
1 'polypeptide(L)' 'MPEYWIVDPKEHQITLLLLNEGLYEETNFIVNQSLVSETLTELSLTVEQVLAAGSIQ' A
#
# COMPACT_ATOMS: atom_id res chain seq x y z
N MET A 1 -16.11 -0.62 -0.06
CA MET A 1 -15.51 0.50 -0.81
C MET A 1 -14.33 -0.04 -1.61
N PRO A 2 -14.15 0.32 -2.89
CA PRO A 2 -12.97 -0.10 -3.65
C PRO A 2 -11.67 0.45 -3.07
N GLU A 3 -10.65 -0.39 -3.03
CA GLU A 3 -9.33 -0.11 -2.49
C GLU A 3 -8.28 -0.61 -3.50
N TYR A 4 -7.34 0.26 -3.90
CA TYR A 4 -6.27 -0.08 -4.85
C TYR A 4 -4.92 0.29 -4.29
N TRP A 5 -3.92 -0.51 -4.64
CA TRP A 5 -2.55 -0.36 -4.18
C TRP A 5 -1.62 -0.18 -5.37
N ILE A 6 -0.85 0.90 -5.37
CA ILE A 6 0.25 1.12 -6.30
C ILE A 6 1.54 0.83 -5.54
N VAL A 7 2.33 -0.11 -6.06
CA VAL A 7 3.63 -0.48 -5.49
C VAL A 7 4.71 0.12 -6.38
N ASP A 8 5.52 1.02 -5.83
CA ASP A 8 6.68 1.61 -6.51
C ASP A 8 8.00 1.15 -5.84
N PRO A 9 8.66 0.13 -6.40
CA PRO A 9 9.95 -0.35 -5.87
C PRO A 9 11.10 0.65 -6.05
N LYS A 10 11.00 1.60 -6.99
CA LYS A 10 12.08 2.58 -7.21
C LYS A 10 12.06 3.63 -6.11
N GLU A 11 10.87 4.13 -5.79
CA GLU A 11 10.67 5.12 -4.73
C GLU A 11 10.55 4.49 -3.33
N HIS A 12 10.60 3.16 -3.22
CA HIS A 12 10.40 2.41 -1.98
C HIS A 12 9.11 2.81 -1.24
N GLN A 13 8.05 2.97 -2.04
CA GLN A 13 6.78 3.55 -1.63
C GLN A 13 5.62 2.65 -2.07
N ILE A 14 4.57 2.67 -1.26
CA ILE A 14 3.27 2.11 -1.61
C ILE A 14 2.22 3.20 -1.45
N THR A 15 1.38 3.36 -2.44
CA THR A 15 0.28 4.33 -2.44
C THR A 15 -1.05 3.58 -2.41
N LEU A 16 -1.86 3.86 -1.39
CA LEU A 16 -3.23 3.39 -1.27
C LEU A 16 -4.18 4.42 -1.89
N LEU A 17 -5.05 3.95 -2.77
CA LEU A 17 -6.15 4.70 -3.35
C LEU A 17 -7.48 4.14 -2.84
N LEU A 18 -8.20 4.94 -2.07
CA LEU A 18 -9.49 4.59 -1.51
C LEU A 18 -10.61 5.37 -2.20
N LEU A 19 -11.61 4.70 -2.76
CA LEU A 19 -12.70 5.38 -3.46
C LEU A 19 -13.75 5.95 -2.48
N ASN A 20 -13.60 7.20 -2.07
CA ASN A 20 -14.54 7.89 -1.20
C ASN A 20 -15.36 8.93 -1.98
N GLU A 21 -16.69 8.93 -1.81
CA GLU A 21 -17.62 9.88 -2.45
C GLU A 21 -17.42 10.10 -3.97
N GLY A 22 -16.95 9.08 -4.69
CA GLY A 22 -16.70 9.13 -6.14
C GLY A 22 -15.32 9.65 -6.54
N LEU A 23 -14.41 9.90 -5.59
CA LEU A 23 -13.02 10.30 -5.81
C LEU A 23 -12.06 9.31 -5.14
N TYR A 24 -10.85 9.17 -5.69
CA TYR A 24 -9.81 8.39 -5.03
C TYR A 24 -9.02 9.29 -4.09
N GLU A 25 -9.05 8.97 -2.80
CA GLU A 25 -8.18 9.55 -1.79
C GLU A 25 -6.87 8.77 -1.72
N GLU A 26 -5.77 9.50 -1.63
CA GLU A 26 -4.42 8.94 -1.67
C GLU A 26 -3.79 8.90 -0.27
N THR A 27 -3.22 7.76 0.10
CA THR A 27 -2.36 7.63 1.29
C THR A 27 -1.03 6.99 0.91
N ASN A 28 0.07 7.69 1.19
CA ASN A 28 1.41 7.20 0.88
C ASN A 28 2.06 6.55 2.11
N PHE A 29 2.62 5.36 1.89
CA PHE A 29 3.40 4.61 2.86
C PHE A 29 4.84 4.48 2.38
N ILE A 30 5.81 4.68 3.26
CA ILE A 30 7.25 4.56 2.93
C ILE A 30 7.98 3.57 3.86
N VAL A 31 8.93 2.84 3.30
CA VAL A 31 9.96 2.02 3.99
C VAL A 31 9.43 1.15 5.14
N ASN A 32 9.38 1.69 6.37
CA ASN A 32 9.05 0.98 7.61
C ASN A 32 7.62 1.22 8.09
N GLN A 33 6.81 1.98 7.35
CA GLN A 33 5.43 2.23 7.73
C GLN A 33 4.58 0.97 7.52
N SER A 34 3.75 0.69 8.53
CA SER A 34 2.74 -0.35 8.43
C SER A 34 1.65 0.06 7.44
N LEU A 35 1.30 -0.86 6.55
CA LEU A 35 0.20 -0.68 5.62
C LEU A 35 -1.12 -0.80 6.39
N VAL A 36 -2.03 0.14 6.14
CA VAL A 36 -3.38 0.13 6.72
C VAL A 36 -4.36 -0.09 5.59
N SER A 37 -5.18 -1.13 5.71
CA SER A 37 -6.22 -1.48 4.75
C SER A 37 -7.58 -1.48 5.44
N GLU A 38 -8.57 -0.87 4.82
CA GLU A 38 -9.96 -0.93 5.32
C GLU A 38 -10.64 -2.24 4.93
N THR A 39 -10.21 -2.84 3.81
CA THR A 39 -10.76 -4.10 3.31
C THR A 39 -10.09 -5.33 3.94
N LEU A 40 -8.80 -5.24 4.26
CA LEU A 40 -7.99 -6.29 4.88
C LEU A 40 -7.52 -5.87 6.27
N THR A 41 -8.43 -5.82 7.23
CA THR A 41 -8.16 -5.29 8.58
C THR A 41 -7.09 -6.06 9.37
N GLU A 42 -6.80 -7.30 8.98
CA GLU A 42 -5.75 -8.14 9.58
C GLU A 42 -4.40 -8.04 8.84
N LEU A 43 -4.29 -7.16 7.83
CA LEU A 43 -3.04 -6.95 7.11
C LEU A 43 -1.99 -6.36 8.06
N SER A 44 -0.96 -7.14 8.35
CA SER A 44 0.17 -6.74 9.19
C SER A 44 1.46 -6.86 8.39
N LEU A 45 1.63 -5.92 7.45
CA LEU A 45 2.82 -5.83 6.60
C LEU A 45 3.36 -4.40 6.59
N THR A 46 4.67 -4.27 6.42
CA THR A 46 5.33 -3.01 6.09
C THR A 46 5.59 -2.90 4.59
N VAL A 47 5.89 -1.68 4.12
CA VAL A 47 6.31 -1.43 2.73
C VAL A 47 7.51 -2.30 2.36
N GLU A 48 8.54 -2.35 3.21
CA GLU A 48 9.73 -3.17 2.99
C GLU A 48 9.40 -4.65 2.75
N GLN A 49 8.50 -5.23 3.55
CA GLN A 49 8.12 -6.63 3.42
C GLN A 49 7.43 -6.93 2.08
N VAL A 50 6.57 -6.02 1.61
CA VAL A 50 5.91 -6.16 0.30
C VAL A 50 6.92 -6.05 -0.84
N LEU A 51 7.85 -5.08 -0.77
CA LEU A 51 8.89 -4.90 -1.79
C LEU A 51 9.87 -6.09 -1.85
N ALA A 52 10.25 -6.63 -0.68
CA ALA A 52 11.09 -7.81 -0.60
C ALA A 52 10.45 -9.04 -1.25
N ALA A 53 9.14 -9.23 -1.09
CA ALA A 53 8.40 -10.35 -1.70
C ALA A 53 8.32 -10.27 -3.23
N GLY A 54 8.33 -9.06 -3.80
CA GLY A 54 8.32 -8.83 -5.26
C GLY A 54 9.69 -8.89 -5.94
N SER A 55 10.77 -8.94 -5.15
CA SER A 55 12.12 -9.01 -5.68
C SER A 55 12.46 -10.45 -6.06
N ILE A 56 12.54 -10.75 -7.36
CA ILE A 56 13.00 -12.06 -7.84
C ILE A 56 14.54 -12.07 -7.71
N GLN A 57 15.04 -12.96 -6.84
CA GLN A 57 16.46 -13.20 -6.63
C GLN A 57 17.10 -13.98 -7.78
#